data_AF-A0A6G7XT46-F1
#
_entry.id   AF-A0A6G7XT46-F1
#
_cell.length_a   1.000
_cell.length_b   1.000
_cell.length_c   1.000
_cell.angle_alpha   90.00
_cell.angle_beta   90.00
_cell.angle_gamma   90.00
#
_symmetry.space_group_name_H-M   'P 1'
#
loop_
_entity.id
_entity.type
_entity.pdbx_description
1 polymer ?
#
loop_
_entity_poly.entity_id
_entity_poly.type
_entity_poly.pdbx_seq_one_letter_code
_entity_poly.pdbx_strand_id
1 'polypeptide(L)'
;MSLSSDPRLRQALEESRRQTRDAVRDLRALTAQTQAEQREFRKEQERSGADRATDARRGALGPAMQRVQERIDRRQTTWNDVVSGADTHPSAVAVRRDIEQGLAEFRRLADQDPEVIEAQIAARAAAERLRGASGPGAR
;
A
#
# COMPACT_ATOMS: atom_id res chain seq x y z
N MET A 1 11.82 56.97 8.14
CA MET A 1 12.77 55.98 8.70
C MET A 1 12.52 54.66 7.98
N SER A 2 13.54 54.13 7.32
CA SER A 2 13.40 52.88 6.54
C SER A 2 13.16 51.70 7.48
N LEU A 3 12.07 50.95 7.25
CA LEU A 3 11.78 49.66 7.90
C LEU A 3 12.92 48.62 7.73
N SER A 4 13.95 48.94 6.95
CA SER A 4 15.15 48.14 6.70
C SER A 4 16.21 48.17 7.82
N SER A 5 16.05 48.99 8.86
CA SER A 5 17.10 49.22 9.87
C SER A 5 16.93 48.49 11.20
N ASP A 6 15.80 47.82 11.45
CA ASP A 6 15.57 47.11 12.71
C ASP A 6 16.29 45.75 12.73
N PRO A 7 17.28 45.53 13.62
CA PRO A 7 18.06 44.30 13.68
C PRO A 7 17.22 43.07 14.06
N ARG A 8 16.15 43.23 14.84
CA ARG A 8 15.27 42.12 15.24
C ARG A 8 14.47 41.59 14.06
N LEU A 9 13.99 42.50 13.20
CA LEU A 9 13.24 42.15 12.00
C LEU A 9 14.13 41.41 10.98
N ARG A 10 15.40 41.81 10.85
CA ARG A 10 16.37 41.11 9.99
C ARG A 10 16.68 39.70 10.50
N GLN A 11 16.88 39.55 11.80
CA GLN A 11 17.15 38.25 12.42
C GLN A 11 15.97 37.29 12.22
N ALA A 12 14.73 37.76 12.45
CA ALA A 12 13.53 36.95 12.22
C ALA A 12 13.37 36.52 10.75
N LEU A 13 13.70 37.40 9.80
CA LEU A 13 13.68 37.08 8.36
C LEU A 13 14.77 36.07 7.97
N GLU A 14 15.97 36.17 8.55
CA GLU A 14 17.06 35.21 8.32
C GLU A 14 16.72 33.83 8.89
N GLU A 15 16.12 33.79 10.08
CA GLU A 15 15.66 32.57 10.73
C GLU A 15 14.53 31.91 9.92
N SER A 16 13.53 32.68 9.50
CA SER A 16 12.44 32.19 8.63
C SER A 16 12.97 31.65 7.29
N ARG A 17 13.94 32.34 6.68
CA ARG A 17 14.61 31.87 5.46
C ARG A 17 15.38 30.58 5.68
N ARG A 18 16.05 30.43 6.82
CA ARG A 18 16.76 29.20 7.19
C ARG A 18 15.77 28.04 7.37
N GLN A 19 14.71 28.25 8.17
CA GLN A 19 13.66 27.27 8.40
C GLN A 19 12.99 26.83 7.09
N THR A 20 12.72 27.76 6.17
CA THR A 20 12.14 27.42 4.87
C THR A 20 13.10 26.59 4.02
N ARG A 21 14.40 26.91 4.03
CA ARG A 21 15.41 26.12 3.30
C ARG A 21 15.54 24.72 3.85
N ASP A 22 15.56 24.58 5.18
CA ASP A 22 15.61 23.28 5.85
C ASP A 22 14.36 22.46 5.54
N ALA A 23 13.17 23.06 5.66
CA ALA A 23 11.91 22.40 5.30
C ALA A 23 11.87 21.94 3.83
N VAL A 24 12.34 22.77 2.89
CA VAL A 24 12.42 22.38 1.48
C VAL A 24 13.44 21.26 1.25
N ARG A 25 14.57 21.26 1.96
CA ARG A 25 15.55 20.16 1.89
C ARG A 25 14.92 18.86 2.40
N ASP A 26 14.23 18.92 3.53
CA ASP A 26 13.65 17.73 4.17
C ASP A 26 12.50 17.17 3.32
N LEU A 27 11.65 18.04 2.73
CA LEU A 27 10.62 17.62 1.77
C LEU A 27 11.23 16.93 0.53
N ARG A 28 12.35 17.45 0.01
CA ARG A 28 13.06 16.83 -1.12
C ARG A 28 13.63 15.47 -0.74
N ALA A 29 14.22 15.35 0.44
CA ALA A 29 14.73 14.09 0.95
C ALA A 29 13.61 13.05 1.11
N LEU A 30 12.48 13.44 1.71
CA LEU A 30 11.30 12.59 1.87
C LEU A 30 10.74 12.15 0.52
N THR A 31 10.67 13.07 -0.45
CA THR A 31 10.21 12.77 -1.81
C THR A 31 11.15 11.76 -2.49
N ALA A 32 12.46 11.97 -2.38
CA ALA A 32 13.45 11.06 -2.96
C ALA A 32 13.39 9.66 -2.34
N GLN A 33 13.20 9.57 -1.02
CA GLN A 33 12.99 8.32 -0.30
C GLN A 33 11.72 7.61 -0.78
N THR A 34 10.59 8.32 -0.82
CA THR A 34 9.31 7.76 -1.28
C THR A 34 9.41 7.23 -2.71
N GLN A 35 10.10 7.95 -3.59
CA GLN A 35 10.33 7.49 -4.96
C GLN A 35 11.25 6.25 -5.03
N ALA A 36 12.24 6.16 -4.15
CA ALA A 36 13.11 4.98 -4.08
C ALA A 36 12.33 3.75 -3.60
N GLU A 37 11.55 3.90 -2.53
CA GLU A 37 10.68 2.84 -2.01
C GLU A 37 9.66 2.38 -3.06
N GLN A 38 9.02 3.30 -3.78
CA GLN A 38 8.11 2.95 -4.88
C GLN A 38 8.79 2.23 -6.04
N ARG A 39 10.07 2.50 -6.31
CA ARG A 39 10.84 1.79 -7.34
C ARG A 39 11.16 0.37 -6.90
N GLU A 40 11.62 0.19 -5.66
CA GLU A 40 11.92 -1.13 -5.12
C GLU A 40 10.66 -1.98 -4.99
N PHE A 41 9.55 -1.40 -4.51
CA PHE A 41 8.26 -2.10 -4.48
C PHE A 41 7.81 -2.57 -5.86
N ARG A 42 7.97 -1.74 -6.90
CA ARG A 42 7.64 -2.14 -8.28
C ARG A 42 8.51 -3.29 -8.78
N LYS A 43 9.82 -3.23 -8.56
CA LYS A 43 10.74 -4.32 -8.94
C LYS A 43 10.39 -5.63 -8.23
N GLU A 44 10.06 -5.55 -6.94
CA GLU A 44 9.71 -6.73 -6.16
C GLU A 44 8.39 -7.34 -6.64
N GLN A 45 7.41 -6.52 -6.97
CA GLN A 45 6.14 -6.97 -7.55
C GLN A 45 6.34 -7.62 -8.92
N GLU A 46 7.23 -7.08 -9.76
CA GLU A 46 7.58 -7.69 -11.05
C GLU A 46 8.23 -9.06 -10.88
N ARG A 47 9.17 -9.20 -9.93
CA ARG A 47 9.82 -10.49 -9.61
C ARG A 47 8.81 -11.51 -9.08
N SER A 48 8.04 -11.14 -8.07
CA SER A 48 7.00 -11.99 -7.49
C SER A 48 5.96 -12.43 -8.53
N GLY A 49 5.62 -11.55 -9.48
CA GLY A 49 4.74 -11.89 -10.61
C GLY A 49 5.37 -12.89 -11.57
N ALA A 50 6.67 -12.75 -11.87
CA ALA A 50 7.39 -13.64 -12.77
C ALA A 50 7.55 -15.05 -12.18
N ASP A 51 7.83 -15.17 -10.89
CA ASP A 51 7.94 -16.45 -10.19
C ASP A 51 6.59 -17.17 -10.18
N ARG A 52 5.51 -16.45 -9.81
CA ARG A 52 4.15 -17.01 -9.83
C ARG A 52 3.73 -17.48 -11.23
N ALA A 53 4.03 -16.71 -12.27
CA ALA A 53 3.74 -17.11 -13.64
C ALA A 53 4.52 -18.37 -14.03
N THR A 54 5.77 -18.50 -13.58
CA THR A 54 6.60 -19.69 -13.82
C THR A 54 6.02 -20.92 -13.12
N ASP A 55 5.63 -20.80 -11.85
CA ASP A 55 5.04 -21.88 -11.08
C ASP A 55 3.68 -22.30 -11.64
N ALA A 56 2.86 -21.33 -12.09
CA ALA A 56 1.60 -21.61 -12.77
C ALA A 56 1.82 -22.39 -14.07
N ARG A 57 2.79 -21.99 -14.93
CA ARG A 57 3.11 -22.72 -16.18
C ARG A 57 3.56 -24.15 -15.92
N ARG A 58 4.33 -24.37 -14.85
CA ARG A 58 4.78 -25.69 -14.40
C ARG A 58 3.69 -26.52 -13.72
N GLY A 59 2.51 -25.94 -13.47
CA GLY A 59 1.40 -26.60 -12.78
C GLY A 59 1.58 -26.71 -11.27
N ALA A 60 2.59 -26.07 -10.68
CA ALA A 60 2.86 -26.12 -9.24
C ALA A 60 1.74 -25.46 -8.41
N LEU A 61 1.01 -24.52 -9.03
CA LEU A 61 -0.13 -23.83 -8.42
C LEU A 61 -1.48 -24.50 -8.74
N GLY A 62 -1.45 -25.72 -9.28
CA GLY A 62 -2.64 -26.49 -9.63
C GLY A 62 -3.17 -26.25 -11.05
N PRO A 63 -4.07 -27.12 -11.52
CA PRO A 63 -4.48 -27.17 -12.93
C PRO A 63 -5.33 -25.97 -13.36
N ALA A 64 -6.17 -25.42 -12.47
CA ALA A 64 -6.96 -24.24 -12.78
C ALA A 64 -6.07 -23.01 -13.00
N MET A 65 -5.04 -22.86 -12.16
CA MET A 65 -4.07 -21.79 -12.25
C MET A 65 -3.21 -21.89 -13.51
N GLN A 66 -2.75 -23.09 -13.84
CA GLN A 66 -2.02 -23.35 -15.08
C GLN A 66 -2.84 -22.94 -16.30
N ARG A 67 -4.12 -23.34 -16.36
CA ARG A 67 -5.00 -22.94 -17.48
C ARG A 67 -5.25 -21.43 -17.55
N VAL A 68 -5.40 -20.76 -16.41
CA VAL A 68 -5.50 -19.29 -16.40
C VAL A 68 -4.22 -18.66 -16.94
N GLN A 69 -3.05 -19.14 -16.52
CA GLN A 69 -1.77 -18.63 -17.00
C GLN A 69 -1.58 -18.85 -18.50
N GLU A 70 -1.93 -20.02 -19.03
CA GLU A 70 -1.91 -20.27 -20.49
C GLU A 70 -2.80 -19.30 -21.26
N ARG A 71 -3.99 -18.99 -20.72
CA ARG A 71 -4.92 -18.03 -21.33
C ARG A 71 -4.40 -16.59 -21.26
N ILE A 72 -3.75 -16.21 -20.16
CA ILE A 72 -3.05 -14.92 -20.02
C ILE A 72 -1.90 -14.81 -21.02
N ASP A 73 -1.08 -15.86 -21.15
CA ASP A 73 0.04 -15.91 -22.09
C ASP A 73 -0.45 -15.77 -23.55
N ARG A 74 -1.63 -16.33 -23.86
CA ARG A 74 -2.31 -16.18 -25.16
C ARG A 74 -3.11 -14.88 -25.31
N ARG A 75 -3.08 -13.98 -24.31
CA ARG A 75 -3.83 -12.71 -24.27
C ARG A 75 -5.35 -12.89 -24.41
N GLN A 76 -5.88 -14.03 -23.99
CA GLN A 76 -7.31 -14.33 -24.01
C GLN A 76 -8.05 -13.80 -22.76
N THR A 77 -7.30 -13.42 -21.74
CA THR A 77 -7.78 -12.83 -20.49
C THR A 77 -6.64 -12.08 -19.80
N THR A 78 -6.93 -11.38 -18.72
CA THR A 78 -5.94 -10.75 -17.84
C THR A 78 -6.19 -11.13 -16.39
N TRP A 79 -5.19 -10.96 -15.53
CA TRP A 79 -5.37 -11.10 -14.09
C TRP A 79 -6.48 -10.20 -13.54
N ASN A 80 -6.61 -8.99 -14.10
CA ASN A 80 -7.69 -8.07 -13.72
C ASN A 80 -9.06 -8.64 -14.08
N ASP A 81 -9.21 -9.23 -15.27
CA ASP A 81 -10.49 -9.81 -15.71
C ASP A 81 -10.84 -11.06 -14.90
N VAL A 82 -9.85 -11.88 -14.54
CA VAL A 82 -10.02 -13.03 -13.65
C VAL A 82 -10.50 -12.58 -12.28
N VAL A 83 -9.80 -11.65 -11.61
CA VAL A 83 -10.13 -11.24 -10.24
C VAL A 83 -11.42 -10.43 -10.18
N SER A 84 -11.69 -9.56 -11.16
CA SER A 84 -12.95 -8.79 -11.22
C SER A 84 -14.17 -9.65 -11.57
N GLY A 85 -13.96 -10.86 -12.09
CA GLY A 85 -15.02 -11.76 -12.54
C GLY A 85 -15.54 -11.48 -13.95
N ALA A 86 -14.92 -10.56 -14.70
CA ALA A 86 -15.21 -10.35 -16.12
C ALA A 86 -14.88 -11.61 -16.95
N ASP A 87 -13.86 -12.37 -16.56
CA ASP A 87 -13.55 -13.67 -17.14
C ASP A 87 -14.39 -14.78 -16.47
N THR A 88 -15.38 -15.26 -17.21
CA THR A 88 -16.33 -16.28 -16.76
C THR A 88 -15.90 -17.71 -17.10
N HIS A 89 -14.71 -17.90 -17.68
CA HIS A 89 -14.21 -19.23 -18.01
C HIS A 89 -14.09 -20.10 -16.73
N PRO A 90 -14.40 -21.41 -16.79
CA PRO A 90 -14.39 -22.27 -15.59
C PRO A 90 -13.07 -22.24 -14.79
N SER A 91 -11.92 -22.11 -15.47
CA SER A 91 -10.63 -21.99 -14.80
C SER A 91 -10.48 -20.68 -14.01
N ALA A 92 -11.02 -19.56 -14.52
CA ALA A 92 -11.00 -18.28 -13.84
C ALA A 92 -11.93 -18.28 -12.62
N VAL A 93 -13.11 -18.89 -12.76
CA VAL A 93 -14.05 -19.10 -11.64
C VAL A 93 -13.42 -19.95 -10.54
N ALA A 94 -12.74 -21.04 -10.89
CA ALA A 94 -12.05 -21.90 -9.92
C ALA A 94 -10.94 -21.14 -9.19
N VAL A 95 -10.05 -20.44 -9.92
CA VAL A 95 -8.98 -19.64 -9.30
C VAL A 95 -9.53 -18.57 -8.35
N ARG A 96 -10.61 -17.88 -8.73
CA ARG A 96 -11.25 -16.91 -7.84
C ARG A 96 -11.79 -17.56 -6.57
N ARG A 97 -12.44 -18.71 -6.69
CA ARG A 97 -12.93 -19.46 -5.53
C ARG A 97 -11.79 -19.85 -4.59
N ASP A 98 -10.67 -20.29 -5.13
CA ASP A 98 -9.49 -20.66 -4.34
C ASP A 98 -8.93 -19.42 -3.60
N ILE A 99 -8.90 -18.26 -4.26
CA ILE A 99 -8.52 -16.98 -3.64
C ILE A 99 -9.49 -16.62 -2.51
N GLU A 100 -10.80 -16.65 -2.76
CA GLU A 100 -11.84 -16.33 -1.78
C GLU A 100 -11.75 -17.25 -0.55
N GLN A 101 -11.49 -18.54 -0.75
CA GLN A 101 -11.29 -19.51 0.31
C GLN A 101 -10.03 -19.24 1.13
N GLY A 102 -8.89 -18.99 0.45
CA GLY A 102 -7.64 -18.66 1.13
C GLY A 102 -7.73 -17.38 1.96
N LEU A 103 -8.43 -16.35 1.45
CA LEU A 103 -8.71 -15.12 2.21
C LEU A 103 -9.61 -15.38 3.44
N ALA A 104 -10.63 -16.22 3.30
CA ALA A 104 -11.51 -16.58 4.41
C ALA A 104 -10.76 -17.36 5.50
N GLU A 105 -9.90 -18.29 5.10
CA GLU A 105 -9.05 -19.05 6.02
C GLU A 105 -8.03 -18.14 6.71
N PHE A 106 -7.35 -17.29 5.96
CA PHE A 106 -6.42 -16.31 6.52
C PHE A 106 -7.10 -15.41 7.54
N ARG A 107 -8.30 -14.91 7.24
CA ARG A 107 -9.09 -14.10 8.19
C ARG A 107 -9.41 -14.87 9.46
N ARG A 108 -9.84 -16.13 9.34
CA ARG A 108 -10.12 -16.98 10.49
C ARG A 108 -8.88 -17.21 11.35
N LEU A 109 -7.71 -17.42 10.74
CA LEU A 109 -6.45 -17.58 11.47
C LEU A 109 -6.05 -16.27 12.17
N ALA A 110 -6.16 -15.14 11.49
CA ALA A 110 -5.89 -13.82 12.05
C ALA A 110 -6.81 -13.50 13.25
N ASP A 111 -8.09 -13.89 13.19
CA ASP A 111 -9.05 -13.72 14.29
C ASP A 111 -8.77 -14.65 15.49
N GLN A 112 -7.84 -15.61 15.34
CA GLN A 112 -7.42 -16.55 16.39
C GLN A 112 -6.00 -16.25 16.91
N ASP A 113 -5.29 -15.32 16.28
CA ASP A 113 -3.93 -14.95 16.64
C ASP A 113 -3.95 -13.89 17.75
N PRO A 114 -3.45 -14.19 18.97
CA PRO A 114 -3.44 -13.25 20.08
C PRO A 114 -2.71 -11.94 19.76
N GLU A 115 -1.61 -11.97 19.00
CA GLU A 115 -0.85 -10.76 18.66
C GLU A 115 -1.66 -9.84 17.73
N VAL A 116 -2.36 -10.44 16.77
CA VAL A 116 -3.24 -9.70 15.86
C VAL A 116 -4.43 -9.11 16.61
N ILE A 117 -5.03 -9.87 17.52
CA ILE A 117 -6.15 -9.39 18.35
C ILE A 117 -5.70 -8.20 19.21
N GLU A 118 -4.56 -8.31 19.90
CA GLU A 118 -4.00 -7.23 20.72
C GLU A 118 -3.71 -5.98 19.89
N ALA A 119 -3.10 -6.14 18.71
CA ALA A 119 -2.84 -5.03 17.80
C ALA A 119 -4.14 -4.35 17.33
N GLN A 120 -5.19 -5.11 17.02
CA GLN A 120 -6.50 -4.56 16.64
C GLN A 120 -7.16 -3.78 17.78
N ILE A 121 -7.09 -4.28 19.02
CA ILE A 121 -7.60 -3.59 20.21
C ILE A 121 -6.83 -2.27 20.42
N ALA A 122 -5.50 -2.30 20.35
CA ALA A 122 -4.67 -1.12 20.50
C ALA A 122 -4.95 -0.06 19.41
N ALA A 123 -5.08 -0.49 18.15
CA ALA A 123 -5.41 0.38 17.03
C ALA A 123 -6.80 1.03 17.19
N ARG A 124 -7.80 0.26 17.63
CA ARG A 124 -9.14 0.77 17.90
C ARG A 124 -9.14 1.80 19.03
N ALA A 125 -8.45 1.51 20.13
CA ALA A 125 -8.31 2.44 21.25
C ALA A 125 -7.59 3.74 20.83
N ALA A 126 -6.57 3.65 19.97
CA ALA A 126 -5.89 4.82 19.40
C ALA A 126 -6.83 5.65 18.51
N ALA A 127 -7.61 4.99 17.64
CA ALA A 127 -8.57 5.65 16.77
C ALA A 127 -9.69 6.36 17.55
N GLU A 128 -10.16 5.76 18.65
CA GLU A 128 -11.16 6.37 19.54
C GLU A 128 -10.61 7.59 20.29
N ARG A 129 -9.36 7.54 20.76
CA ARG A 129 -8.69 8.73 21.35
C ARG A 129 -8.56 9.88 20.36
N LEU A 130 -8.17 9.59 19.11
CA LEU A 130 -8.06 10.60 18.05
C LEU A 130 -9.43 11.21 17.70
N ARG A 131 -10.49 10.40 17.68
CA ARG A 131 -11.86 10.86 17.43
C ARG A 131 -12.41 11.71 18.58
N GLY A 132 -12.16 11.29 19.83
CA GLY A 132 -12.56 12.02 21.04
C GLY A 132 -11.81 13.34 21.23
N ALA A 133 -10.55 13.42 20.77
CA ALA A 133 -9.79 14.67 20.76
C ALA A 133 -10.24 15.66 19.66
N SER A 134 -11.08 15.21 18.71
CA SER A 134 -11.45 15.97 17.51
C SER A 134 -12.90 16.54 17.50
N GLY A 135 -13.60 16.66 18.64
CA GLY A 135 -14.79 17.53 18.70
C GLY A 135 -15.49 17.69 20.06
N PRO A 136 -16.33 18.74 20.28
CA PRO A 136 -16.43 20.04 19.62
C PRO A 136 -16.09 21.19 20.60
N GLY A 137 -14.96 21.85 20.40
CA GLY A 137 -14.51 23.02 21.17
C GLY A 137 -14.24 24.23 20.27
N ALA A 138 -15.21 24.58 19.42
CA ALA A 138 -15.21 25.83 18.68
C ALA A 138 -16.56 26.54 18.94
N ARG A 139 -16.59 27.31 20.01
CA ARG A 139 -17.49 28.46 20.19
C ARG A 139 -16.69 29.56 20.86
#